data_AF-A0AB39TPG7-F1
#
_entry.id   AF-A0AB39TPG7-F1
#
_cell.length_a   1.000
_cell.length_b   1.000
_cell.length_c   1.000
_cell.angle_alpha   90.00
_cell.angle_beta   90.00
_cell.angle_gamma   90.00
#
_symmetry.space_group_name_H-M   'P 1'
#
loop_
_entity.id
_entity.type
_entity.pdbx_description
1 polymer ?
#
loop_
_entity_poly.entity_id
_entity_poly.type
_entity_poly.pdbx_seq_one_letter_code
_entity_poly.pdbx_strand_id
1 'polypeptide(L)'
;MPVSLPDRPDLSEADVLLLRQVAGGHLIDPISRATGLAAKAVNPAVEALTARLGTPYRHRAAALGAAWGWVRPEDVPVSHPTGEALLPRHKQVLAGLVAGEDPRATAKRLGLAESSVRTYLQTIMRILGVRTRQQATALAVLTGIVPLSALGNGWPDTWLSATTSPPAQQQAS
;
A
#
# COMPACT_ATOMS: atom_id res chain seq x y z
N MET A 1 -22.77 13.40 4.63
CA MET A 1 -22.69 12.93 3.23
C MET A 1 -21.93 11.62 3.24
N PRO A 2 -22.50 10.49 2.78
CA PRO A 2 -21.70 9.28 2.64
C PRO A 2 -20.56 9.59 1.67
N VAL A 3 -19.32 9.38 2.12
CA VAL A 3 -18.14 9.51 1.27
C VAL A 3 -18.24 8.35 0.29
N SER A 4 -18.66 8.60 -0.95
CA SER A 4 -18.58 7.58 -1.99
C SER A 4 -17.11 7.22 -2.13
N LEU A 5 -16.80 5.92 -1.97
CA LEU A 5 -15.48 5.40 -2.28
C LEU A 5 -15.11 5.83 -3.69
N PRO A 6 -13.82 6.11 -3.97
CA PRO A 6 -13.38 6.33 -5.34
C PRO A 6 -13.79 5.13 -6.20
N ASP A 7 -14.05 5.36 -7.48
CA ASP A 7 -14.42 4.27 -8.37
C ASP A 7 -13.31 3.21 -8.41
N ARG A 8 -13.69 1.96 -8.16
CA ARG A 8 -12.76 0.84 -8.23
C ARG A 8 -12.37 0.66 -9.70
N PRO A 9 -11.08 0.78 -10.05
CA PRO A 9 -10.66 0.57 -11.43
C PRO A 9 -10.88 -0.89 -11.83
N ASP A 10 -11.20 -1.11 -13.11
CA ASP A 10 -11.29 -2.46 -13.66
C ASP A 10 -9.86 -2.96 -13.97
N LEU A 11 -9.43 -4.00 -13.26
CA LEU A 11 -8.13 -4.64 -13.44
C LEU A 11 -8.35 -6.08 -13.88
N SER A 12 -7.68 -6.47 -14.96
CA SER A 12 -7.66 -7.87 -15.39
C SER A 12 -6.99 -8.77 -14.36
N GLU A 13 -7.20 -10.08 -14.45
CA GLU A 13 -6.49 -11.05 -13.59
C GLU A 13 -4.97 -10.94 -13.74
N ALA A 14 -4.48 -10.67 -14.95
CA ALA A 14 -3.06 -10.43 -15.21
C ALA A 14 -2.54 -9.17 -14.50
N ASP A 15 -3.34 -8.11 -14.45
CA ASP A 15 -3.00 -6.87 -13.74
C ASP A 15 -2.98 -7.08 -12.23
N VAL A 16 -3.95 -7.83 -11.70
CA VAL A 16 -3.99 -8.20 -10.29
C VAL A 16 -2.78 -9.05 -9.93
N LEU A 17 -2.41 -10.03 -10.75
CA LEU A 17 -1.23 -10.85 -10.54
C LEU A 17 0.05 -9.99 -10.55
N LEU A 18 0.20 -9.10 -11.53
CA LEU A 18 1.32 -8.16 -11.59
C LEU A 18 1.36 -7.26 -10.36
N LEU A 19 0.21 -6.75 -9.91
CA LEU A 19 0.09 -5.92 -8.72
C LEU A 19 0.53 -6.65 -7.45
N ARG A 20 0.19 -7.93 -7.29
CA ARG A 20 0.66 -8.77 -6.18
C ARG A 20 2.18 -8.91 -6.19
N GLN A 21 2.79 -9.11 -7.36
CA GLN A 21 4.25 -9.17 -7.45
C GLN A 21 4.92 -7.82 -7.12
N VAL A 22 4.30 -6.70 -7.52
CA VAL A 22 4.75 -5.34 -7.15
C VAL A 22 4.65 -5.12 -5.63
N ALA A 23 3.53 -5.52 -5.02
CA ALA A 23 3.32 -5.43 -3.57
C ALA A 23 4.31 -6.30 -2.79
N GLY A 24 4.66 -7.48 -3.32
CA GLY A 24 5.69 -8.36 -2.78
C GLY A 24 7.12 -7.80 -2.85
N GLY A 25 7.34 -6.69 -3.57
CA GLY A 25 8.65 -6.07 -3.69
C GLY A 25 9.62 -6.88 -4.56
N HIS A 26 9.09 -7.68 -5.49
CA HIS A 26 9.90 -8.58 -6.31
C HIS A 26 10.69 -7.84 -7.40
N LEU A 27 11.82 -8.44 -7.79
CA LEU A 27 12.63 -7.99 -8.92
C LEU A 27 12.03 -8.42 -10.27
N ILE A 28 12.59 -7.91 -11.36
CA ILE A 28 12.09 -8.15 -12.73
C ILE A 28 11.99 -9.64 -13.06
N ASP A 29 13.01 -10.44 -12.74
CA ASP A 29 13.03 -11.86 -13.12
C ASP A 29 11.94 -12.69 -12.41
N PRO A 30 11.75 -12.58 -11.07
CA PRO A 30 10.59 -13.21 -10.43
C PRO A 30 9.25 -12.73 -10.98
N ILE A 31 9.08 -11.43 -11.26
CA ILE A 31 7.84 -10.89 -11.84
C ILE A 31 7.59 -11.51 -13.22
N SER A 32 8.62 -11.54 -14.08
CA SER A 32 8.60 -12.14 -15.41
C SER A 32 8.11 -13.60 -15.35
N ARG A 33 8.73 -14.42 -14.48
CA ARG A 33 8.33 -15.82 -14.30
C ARG A 33 6.89 -15.99 -13.80
N ALA A 34 6.48 -15.16 -12.83
CA ALA A 34 5.15 -15.28 -12.25
C ALA A 34 4.04 -14.83 -13.21
N THR A 35 4.31 -13.83 -14.05
CA THR A 35 3.32 -13.21 -14.94
C THR A 35 3.34 -13.75 -16.37
N GLY A 36 4.40 -14.47 -16.76
CA GLY A 36 4.65 -14.87 -18.15
C GLY A 36 5.10 -13.73 -19.06
N LEU A 37 5.28 -12.52 -18.53
CA LEU A 37 5.79 -11.38 -19.29
C LEU A 37 7.29 -11.55 -19.57
N ALA A 38 7.73 -11.17 -20.77
CA ALA A 38 9.16 -11.01 -21.02
C ALA A 38 9.77 -9.96 -20.07
N ALA A 39 10.99 -10.18 -19.59
CA ALA A 39 11.66 -9.27 -18.64
C ALA A 39 11.64 -7.80 -19.09
N LYS A 40 11.84 -7.55 -20.40
CA LYS A 40 11.78 -6.20 -21.00
C LYS A 40 10.39 -5.55 -20.97
N ALA A 41 9.33 -6.34 -20.89
CA ALA A 41 7.93 -5.88 -20.84
C ALA A 41 7.44 -5.61 -19.40
N VAL A 42 8.18 -6.05 -18.38
CA VAL A 42 7.77 -5.87 -16.97
C VAL A 42 7.63 -4.41 -16.60
N ASN A 43 8.62 -3.55 -16.89
CA ASN A 43 8.54 -2.14 -16.53
C ASN A 43 7.37 -1.40 -17.24
N PRO A 44 7.20 -1.51 -18.58
CA PRO A 44 6.03 -0.96 -19.26
C PRO A 44 4.69 -1.47 -18.71
N ALA A 45 4.59 -2.76 -18.38
CA ALA A 45 3.38 -3.33 -17.79
C ALA A 45 3.08 -2.74 -16.40
N VAL A 46 4.12 -2.57 -15.57
CA VAL A 46 3.97 -1.92 -14.26
C VAL A 46 3.58 -0.45 -14.41
N GLU A 47 4.15 0.27 -15.37
CA GLU A 47 3.77 1.66 -15.67
C GLU A 47 2.29 1.77 -16.07
N ALA A 48 1.83 0.91 -16.98
CA ALA A 48 0.43 0.84 -17.39
C ALA A 48 -0.51 0.44 -16.24
N LEU A 49 -0.10 -0.50 -15.38
CA LEU A 49 -0.82 -0.84 -14.15
C LEU A 49 -0.94 0.36 -13.21
N THR A 50 0.17 1.06 -12.94
CA THR A 50 0.15 2.22 -12.03
C THR A 50 -0.70 3.36 -12.60
N ALA A 51 -0.65 3.59 -13.91
CA ALA A 51 -1.48 4.57 -14.60
C ALA A 51 -2.99 4.28 -14.45
N ARG A 52 -3.40 3.00 -14.61
CA ARG A 52 -4.79 2.57 -14.37
C ARG A 52 -5.24 2.75 -12.92
N LEU A 53 -4.30 2.65 -11.97
CA LEU A 53 -4.53 2.94 -10.56
C LEU A 53 -4.45 4.45 -10.23
N GLY A 54 -4.29 5.33 -11.23
CA GLY A 54 -4.24 6.78 -11.04
C GLY A 54 -3.02 7.25 -10.25
N THR A 55 -1.90 6.52 -10.31
CA THR A 55 -0.68 6.87 -9.59
C THR A 55 0.58 6.62 -10.43
N PRO A 56 1.62 7.46 -10.34
CA PRO A 56 2.92 7.15 -10.94
C PRO A 56 3.79 6.26 -10.05
N TYR A 57 3.31 5.88 -8.85
CA TYR A 57 4.15 5.30 -7.82
C TYR A 57 3.76 3.85 -7.51
N ARG A 58 4.73 2.93 -7.66
CA ARG A 58 4.55 1.50 -7.35
C ARG A 58 4.10 1.24 -5.91
N HIS A 59 4.58 2.05 -4.95
CA HIS A 59 4.22 1.88 -3.53
C HIS A 59 2.77 2.29 -3.28
N ARG A 60 2.31 3.38 -3.89
CA ARG A 60 0.91 3.77 -3.81
C ARG A 60 0.00 2.76 -4.51
N ALA A 61 0.42 2.20 -5.64
CA ALA A 61 -0.31 1.11 -6.29
C ALA A 61 -0.49 -0.10 -5.37
N ALA A 62 0.57 -0.51 -4.65
CA ALA A 62 0.49 -1.59 -3.68
C ALA A 62 -0.50 -1.29 -2.53
N ALA A 63 -0.51 -0.05 -2.04
CA ALA A 63 -1.47 0.41 -1.02
C ALA A 63 -2.92 0.36 -1.51
N LEU A 64 -3.19 0.84 -2.73
CA LEU A 64 -4.51 0.79 -3.36
C LEU A 64 -4.95 -0.66 -3.60
N GLY A 65 -4.01 -1.52 -4.03
CA GLY A 65 -4.24 -2.95 -4.19
C GLY A 65 -4.68 -3.63 -2.90
N ALA A 66 -4.06 -3.29 -1.79
CA ALA A 66 -4.46 -3.78 -0.47
C ALA A 66 -5.85 -3.28 -0.08
N ALA A 67 -6.13 -1.99 -0.27
CA ALA A 67 -7.39 -1.36 0.10
C ALA A 67 -8.58 -1.92 -0.70
N TRP A 68 -8.39 -2.20 -1.99
CA TRP A 68 -9.39 -2.85 -2.85
C TRP A 68 -9.47 -4.38 -2.69
N GLY A 69 -8.61 -4.98 -1.88
CA GLY A 69 -8.56 -6.42 -1.67
C GLY A 69 -7.98 -7.23 -2.83
N TRP A 70 -7.22 -6.61 -3.73
CA TRP A 70 -6.47 -7.36 -4.75
C TRP A 70 -5.18 -7.95 -4.19
N VAL A 71 -4.52 -7.19 -3.30
CA VAL A 71 -3.34 -7.61 -2.54
C VAL A 71 -3.78 -8.13 -1.18
N ARG A 72 -3.25 -9.28 -0.79
CA ARG A 72 -3.56 -9.96 0.47
C ARG A 72 -2.30 -10.05 1.35
N PRO A 73 -2.44 -10.36 2.65
CA PRO A 73 -1.29 -10.50 3.55
C PRO A 73 -0.22 -11.46 3.04
N GLU A 74 -0.60 -12.57 2.40
CA GLU A 74 0.30 -13.56 1.82
C GLU A 74 1.13 -13.04 0.63
N ASP A 75 0.68 -11.97 -0.03
CA ASP A 75 1.40 -11.35 -1.15
C ASP A 75 2.54 -10.44 -0.67
N VAL A 76 2.59 -10.11 0.63
CA VAL A 76 3.53 -9.15 1.22
C VAL A 76 4.43 -9.86 2.23
N PRO A 77 5.56 -10.45 1.78
CA PRO A 77 6.42 -11.22 2.66
C PRO A 77 7.09 -10.33 3.69
N VAL A 78 6.87 -10.66 4.96
CA VAL A 78 7.54 -10.06 6.13
C VAL A 78 8.60 -11.05 6.60
N SER A 79 9.85 -10.60 6.78
CA SER A 79 10.95 -11.48 7.18
C SER A 79 11.16 -11.50 8.70
N HIS A 80 11.68 -10.41 9.26
CA HIS A 80 12.08 -10.33 10.66
C HIS A 80 11.58 -9.02 11.27
N PRO A 81 10.27 -8.91 11.59
CA PRO A 81 9.75 -7.73 12.25
C PRO A 81 10.34 -7.66 13.66
N THR A 82 10.70 -6.46 14.13
CA THR A 82 11.39 -6.34 15.42
C THR A 82 10.45 -6.40 16.62
N GLY A 83 9.13 -6.33 16.39
CA GLY A 83 8.11 -6.24 17.45
C GLY A 83 8.03 -4.85 18.11
N GLU A 84 8.89 -3.91 17.73
CA GLU A 84 8.84 -2.52 18.20
C GLU A 84 7.56 -1.83 17.72
N ALA A 85 6.94 -1.03 18.59
CA ALA A 85 5.80 -0.21 18.20
C ALA A 85 6.26 0.98 17.33
N LEU A 86 5.53 1.24 16.24
CA LEU A 86 5.74 2.46 15.46
C LEU A 86 5.31 3.70 16.26
N LEU A 87 6.25 4.62 16.45
CA LEU A 87 5.99 5.92 17.07
C LEU A 87 4.94 6.72 16.28
N PRO A 88 4.19 7.63 16.93
CA PRO A 88 3.20 8.48 16.24
C PRO A 88 3.78 9.19 15.01
N ARG A 89 5.02 9.67 15.12
CA ARG A 89 5.72 10.34 14.01
C ARG A 89 6.06 9.40 12.86
N HIS A 90 6.41 8.15 13.16
CA HIS A 90 6.62 7.13 12.14
C HIS A 90 5.34 6.84 11.37
N LYS A 91 4.19 6.75 12.05
CA LYS A 91 2.88 6.56 11.41
C LYS A 91 2.52 7.72 10.48
N GLN A 92 2.80 8.97 10.89
CA GLN A 92 2.57 10.15 10.04
C GLN A 92 3.41 10.15 8.75
N VAL A 93 4.67 9.69 8.83
CA VAL A 93 5.55 9.53 7.67
C VAL A 93 5.08 8.38 6.79
N LEU A 94 4.70 7.26 7.38
CA LEU A 94 4.16 6.11 6.65
C LEU A 94 2.85 6.46 5.93
N ALA A 95 1.97 7.25 6.54
CA ALA A 95 0.76 7.76 5.91
C ALA A 95 1.08 8.63 4.67
N GLY A 96 2.12 9.46 4.72
CA GLY A 96 2.60 10.21 3.55
C GLY A 96 3.04 9.29 2.42
N LEU A 97 3.79 8.23 2.76
CA LEU A 97 4.20 7.24 1.76
C LEU A 97 2.99 6.49 1.16
N VAL A 98 1.97 6.15 1.95
CA VAL A 98 0.71 5.55 1.47
C VAL A 98 -0.07 6.52 0.56
N ALA A 99 -0.04 7.81 0.87
CA ALA A 99 -0.59 8.88 0.04
C ALA A 99 0.17 9.07 -1.29
N GLY A 100 1.34 8.42 -1.46
CA GLY A 100 2.22 8.63 -2.61
C GLY A 100 3.01 9.92 -2.55
N GLU A 101 3.18 10.51 -1.35
CA GLU A 101 4.08 11.64 -1.17
C GLU A 101 5.53 11.19 -1.35
N ASP A 102 6.33 12.03 -2.04
CA ASP A 102 7.77 11.89 -1.97
C ASP A 102 8.31 12.38 -0.60
N PRO A 103 9.58 12.07 -0.27
CA PRO A 103 10.15 12.49 1.02
C PRO A 103 10.14 14.01 1.24
N ARG A 104 10.21 14.81 0.17
CA ARG A 104 10.23 16.27 0.24
C ARG A 104 8.84 16.82 0.59
N ALA A 105 7.79 16.30 -0.06
CA ALA A 105 6.40 16.63 0.22
C ALA A 105 6.02 16.22 1.65
N THR A 106 6.38 15.00 2.06
CA THR A 106 6.18 14.51 3.43
C THR A 106 6.89 15.40 4.45
N ALA A 107 8.15 15.77 4.18
CA ALA A 107 8.94 16.62 5.05
C ALA A 107 8.32 18.00 5.22
N LYS A 108 7.89 18.63 4.12
CA LYS A 108 7.20 19.93 4.13
C LYS A 108 5.91 19.86 4.95
N ARG A 109 5.07 18.84 4.73
CA ARG A 109 3.80 18.67 5.45
C ARG A 109 4.00 18.48 6.95
N LEU A 110 5.07 17.80 7.35
CA LEU A 110 5.33 17.47 8.74
C LEU A 110 6.23 18.49 9.46
N GLY A 111 6.88 19.42 8.75
CA GLY A 111 7.91 20.30 9.35
C GLY A 111 9.17 19.52 9.74
N LEU A 112 9.63 18.62 8.86
CA LEU A 112 10.85 17.82 9.04
C LEU A 112 11.90 18.19 7.99
N ALA A 113 13.15 17.78 8.24
CA ALA A 113 14.12 17.67 7.17
C ALA A 113 13.82 16.46 6.29
N GLU A 114 14.09 16.57 4.98
CA GLU A 114 13.92 15.45 4.04
C GLU A 114 14.78 14.24 4.44
N SER A 115 16.00 14.48 4.94
CA SER A 115 16.88 13.45 5.47
C SER A 115 16.22 12.69 6.63
N SER A 116 15.55 13.39 7.55
CA SER A 116 14.81 12.76 8.65
C SER A 116 13.69 11.88 8.16
N VAL A 117 12.95 12.29 7.12
CA VAL A 117 11.91 11.44 6.51
C VAL A 117 12.51 10.16 5.94
N ARG A 118 13.64 10.26 5.23
CA ARG A 118 14.35 9.09 4.69
C ARG A 118 14.82 8.15 5.80
N THR A 119 15.41 8.68 6.88
CA THR A 119 15.81 7.89 8.06
C THR A 119 14.60 7.23 8.72
N TYR A 120 13.49 7.94 8.90
CA TYR A 120 12.27 7.37 9.46
C TYR A 120 11.70 6.25 8.58
N LEU A 121 11.71 6.39 7.25
CA LEU A 121 11.29 5.33 6.35
C LEU A 121 12.16 4.07 6.47
N GLN A 122 13.47 4.22 6.63
CA GLN A 122 14.38 3.09 6.88
C GLN A 122 14.06 2.41 8.21
N THR A 123 13.87 3.18 9.28
CA THR A 123 13.48 2.67 10.60
C THR A 123 12.13 1.96 10.55
N ILE A 124 11.14 2.53 9.87
CA ILE A 124 9.81 1.92 9.68
C ILE A 124 9.95 0.57 8.98
N MET A 125 10.65 0.50 7.85
CA MET A 125 10.82 -0.74 7.11
C MET A 125 11.54 -1.81 7.94
N ARG A 126 12.56 -1.43 8.71
CA ARG A 126 13.25 -2.31 9.66
C ARG A 126 12.28 -2.87 10.71
N ILE A 127 11.52 -2.00 11.38
CA ILE A 127 10.55 -2.38 12.41
C ILE A 127 9.49 -3.34 11.84
N LEU A 128 8.97 -3.02 10.65
CA LEU A 128 7.97 -3.81 9.95
C LEU A 128 8.52 -5.10 9.33
N GLY A 129 9.84 -5.30 9.31
CA GLY A 129 10.47 -6.48 8.72
C GLY A 129 10.31 -6.58 7.20
N VAL A 130 10.11 -5.44 6.50
CA VAL A 130 9.97 -5.36 5.05
C VAL A 130 11.21 -4.74 4.39
N ARG A 131 11.37 -4.96 3.08
CA ARG A 131 12.56 -4.53 2.31
C ARG A 131 12.29 -3.39 1.35
N THR A 132 11.03 -3.17 0.99
CA THR A 132 10.64 -2.19 -0.03
C THR A 132 9.51 -1.28 0.45
N ARG A 133 9.38 -0.12 -0.19
CA ARG A 133 8.30 0.84 0.09
C ARG A 133 6.92 0.26 -0.30
N GLN A 134 6.87 -0.56 -1.34
CA GLN A 134 5.67 -1.26 -1.80
C GLN A 134 5.15 -2.21 -0.73
N GLN A 135 6.03 -3.03 -0.16
CA GLN A 135 5.68 -3.89 0.96
C GLN A 135 5.22 -3.07 2.17
N ALA A 136 5.96 -2.01 2.53
CA ALA A 136 5.63 -1.16 3.68
C ALA A 136 4.22 -0.56 3.57
N THR A 137 3.86 -0.06 2.39
CA THR A 137 2.58 0.60 2.14
C THR A 137 1.41 -0.38 2.07
N ALA A 138 1.58 -1.51 1.38
CA ALA A 138 0.57 -2.57 1.37
C ALA A 138 0.33 -3.12 2.80
N LEU A 139 1.40 -3.44 3.53
CA LEU A 139 1.32 -3.93 4.90
C LEU A 139 0.63 -2.91 5.82
N ALA A 140 0.94 -1.62 5.70
CA ALA A 140 0.35 -0.58 6.53
C ALA A 140 -1.18 -0.51 6.40
N VAL A 141 -1.70 -0.71 5.19
CA VAL A 141 -3.14 -0.76 4.91
C VAL A 141 -3.75 -2.07 5.42
N LEU A 142 -3.13 -3.22 5.09
CA LEU A 142 -3.61 -4.56 5.46
C LEU A 142 -3.72 -4.76 6.98
N THR A 143 -2.79 -4.17 7.74
CA THR A 143 -2.70 -4.33 9.19
C THR A 143 -3.37 -3.19 9.97
N GLY A 144 -3.95 -2.21 9.28
CA GLY A 144 -4.60 -1.07 9.93
C GLY A 144 -3.63 -0.18 10.72
N ILE A 145 -2.35 -0.09 10.32
CA ILE A 145 -1.40 0.86 10.93
C ILE A 145 -1.78 2.31 10.56
N VAL A 146 -2.28 2.49 9.34
CA VAL A 146 -2.83 3.77 8.85
C VAL A 146 -4.30 3.59 8.50
N PRO A 147 -5.13 4.64 8.65
CA PRO A 147 -6.49 4.64 8.13
C PRO A 147 -6.49 4.68 6.60
N LEU A 148 -7.57 4.24 5.98
CA LEU A 148 -7.79 4.30 4.54
C LEU A 148 -7.79 5.75 4.03
N SER A 149 -8.16 6.73 4.85
CA SER A 149 -8.04 8.16 4.55
C SER A 149 -6.61 8.58 4.17
N ALA A 150 -5.58 7.83 4.59
CA ALA A 150 -4.20 8.06 4.15
C ALA A 150 -3.99 7.83 2.64
N LEU A 151 -4.88 7.09 1.97
CA LEU A 151 -4.87 6.94 0.51
C LEU A 151 -5.34 8.21 -0.21
N GLY A 152 -5.84 9.23 0.50
CA GLY A 152 -6.25 10.51 -0.05
C GLY A 152 -7.77 10.63 -0.22
N ASN A 153 -8.19 11.66 -0.94
CA ASN A 153 -9.60 12.05 -1.07
C ASN A 153 -10.49 10.89 -1.57
N GLY A 154 -11.68 10.79 -0.99
CA GLY A 154 -12.67 9.75 -1.31
C GLY A 154 -12.56 8.49 -0.46
N TRP A 155 -11.42 8.26 0.21
CA TRP A 155 -11.29 7.13 1.14
C TRP A 155 -11.81 7.49 2.55
N PRO A 156 -12.52 6.57 3.23
CA PRO A 156 -13.08 6.81 4.55
C PRO A 156 -11.99 6.85 5.61
N ASP A 157 -12.25 7.57 6.71
CA ASP A 157 -11.38 7.57 7.89
C ASP A 157 -11.63 6.33 8.76
N THR A 158 -11.39 5.16 8.18
CA THR A 158 -11.55 3.84 8.81
C THR A 158 -10.35 2.96 8.51
N TRP A 159 -10.20 1.84 9.21
CA TRP A 159 -9.16 0.85 8.93
C TRP A 159 -9.76 -0.33 8.17
N LEU A 160 -8.98 -0.99 7.32
CA LEU A 160 -9.47 -2.12 6.50
C LEU A 160 -10.14 -3.22 7.34
N SER A 161 -9.64 -3.47 8.56
CA SER A 161 -10.17 -4.47 9.49
C SER A 161 -11.50 -4.07 10.16
N ALA A 162 -11.89 -2.80 10.12
CA ALA A 162 -13.11 -2.31 10.77
C ALA A 162 -14.40 -2.62 9.96
N THR A 163 -14.27 -3.02 8.69
CA THR A 163 -15.41 -3.23 7.79
C THR A 163 -16.03 -4.64 7.88
N THR A 164 -15.49 -5.53 8.74
CA THR A 164 -16.07 -6.86 8.97
C THR A 164 -16.95 -6.86 10.23
N SER A 165 -18.05 -6.10 10.21
CA SER A 165 -19.25 -6.52 10.94
C SER A 165 -20.25 -7.04 9.91
N PRO A 166 -20.62 -8.33 9.91
CA PRO A 166 -21.79 -8.75 9.16
C PRO A 166 -23.00 -7.96 9.68
N PRO A 167 -23.99 -7.61 8.84
CA PRO A 167 -25.23 -7.04 9.35
C PRO A 167 -25.77 -8.04 10.37
N ALA A 168 -25.88 -7.60 11.63
CA ALA A 168 -26.60 -8.34 12.65
C ALA A 168 -27.95 -8.70 12.06
N GLN A 169 -28.17 -9.99 11.81
CA GLN A 169 -29.49 -10.50 11.46
C GLN A 169 -30.41 -10.07 12.60
N GLN A 170 -31.24 -9.10 12.25
CA GLN A 170 -32.27 -8.55 13.09
C GLN A 170 -33.15 -9.71 13.53
N GLN A 171 -33.20 -9.92 14.84
CA GLN A 171 -34.14 -10.80 15.49
C GLN A 171 -35.55 -10.43 15.01
N ALA A 172 -36.16 -11.33 14.24
CA ALA A 172 -37.60 -11.47 14.10
C ALA A 172 -37.86 -12.91 14.59
N SER A 173 -38.26 -13.04 15.86
CA SER A 173 -39.66 -13.24 16.28
C SER A 173 -40.16 -14.63 15.91
#